data_AF-A0A940Q5M5-F1
#
_entry.id   AF-A0A940Q5M5-F1
#
_cell.length_a   1.000
_cell.length_b   1.000
_cell.length_c   1.000
_cell.angle_alpha   90.00
_cell.angle_beta   90.00
_cell.angle_gamma   90.00
#
_symmetry.space_group_name_H-M   'P 1'
#
loop_
_entity.id
_entity.type
_entity.pdbx_description
1 polymer ?
#
loop_
_entity_poly.entity_id
_entity_poly.type
_entity_poly.pdbx_seq_one_letter_code
_entity_poly.pdbx_strand_id
1 'polypeptide(L)'
;MLRLTSKKVRFESSLTKKQLRKRFDNIIIPFKARGSIIEVSSFIKKYKTAEVYYGSRDGDKLKMSHHAPKKTDGSTPTFYGSISENGEGSVIEGKIAVPLATRIFAGIWLTVVLLLSLVCLSLEMYAGAGAFAAAAVLSIWLLFRDAGKTKKLTDALTKLCEDE
;
A
#
# COMPACT_ATOMS: atom_id res chain seq x y z
N MET A 1 2.27 15.25 -3.67
CA MET A 1 1.45 14.04 -3.43
C MET A 1 1.02 14.01 -1.98
N LEU A 2 -0.23 14.40 -1.68
CA LEU A 2 -0.82 14.31 -0.33
C LEU A 2 -0.85 12.85 0.14
N ARG A 3 -0.13 12.53 1.21
CA ARG A 3 -0.09 11.21 1.86
C ARG A 3 -0.51 11.38 3.32
N LEU A 4 -1.82 11.34 3.59
CA LEU A 4 -2.35 11.78 4.88
C LEU A 4 -2.87 10.66 5.79
N THR A 5 -3.07 9.43 5.31
CA THR A 5 -3.33 8.29 6.20
C THR A 5 -2.03 7.53 6.45
N SER A 6 -1.29 7.95 7.48
CA SER A 6 -0.11 7.24 7.97
C SER A 6 -0.50 6.39 9.18
N LYS A 7 -0.47 5.05 9.05
CA LYS A 7 -0.59 4.18 10.22
C LYS A 7 0.79 4.09 10.87
N LYS A 8 0.93 4.57 12.11
CA LYS A 8 2.14 4.36 12.90
C LYS A 8 2.20 2.88 13.28
N VAL A 9 3.35 2.26 13.07
CA VAL A 9 3.58 0.86 13.43
C VAL A 9 4.91 0.76 14.15
N ARG A 10 4.93 -0.01 15.23
CA ARG A 10 6.08 -0.28 16.07
C ARG A 10 6.18 -1.79 16.21
N PHE A 11 7.33 -2.33 15.82
CA PHE A 11 7.62 -3.75 15.97
C PHE A 11 8.88 -3.89 16.81
N GLU A 12 8.79 -4.68 17.86
CA GLU A 12 9.92 -5.05 18.70
C GLU A 12 10.47 -6.38 18.19
N SER A 13 11.79 -6.51 18.17
CA SER A 13 12.49 -7.70 17.70
C SER A 13 13.66 -7.99 18.63
N SER A 14 13.88 -9.27 18.94
CA SER A 14 15.03 -9.79 19.68
C SER A 14 16.35 -9.68 18.93
N LEU A 15 16.30 -9.47 17.61
CA LEU A 15 17.49 -9.42 16.76
C LEU A 15 18.32 -8.15 16.98
N THR A 16 19.64 -8.28 16.85
CA THR A 16 20.54 -7.12 16.83
C THR A 16 20.34 -6.30 15.55
N LYS A 17 20.56 -4.98 15.63
CA LYS A 17 20.42 -4.03 14.50
C LYS A 17 21.12 -4.50 13.23
N LYS A 18 22.29 -5.12 13.37
CA LYS A 18 23.09 -5.66 12.25
C LYS A 18 22.42 -6.85 11.57
N GLN A 19 21.82 -7.77 12.32
CA GLN A 19 21.12 -8.94 11.79
C GLN A 19 19.82 -8.52 11.10
N LEU A 20 19.08 -7.59 11.70
CA LEU A 20 17.84 -7.06 11.14
C LEU A 20 18.08 -6.31 9.82
N ARG A 21 19.14 -5.49 9.74
CA ARG A 21 19.58 -4.85 8.49
C ARG A 21 19.92 -5.88 7.41
N LYS A 22 20.63 -6.95 7.76
CA LYS A 22 21.01 -8.01 6.80
C LYS A 22 19.79 -8.78 6.29
N ARG A 23 18.83 -9.12 7.16
CA ARG A 23 17.55 -9.74 6.75
C ARG A 23 16.75 -8.81 5.84
N PHE A 24 16.69 -7.51 6.16
CA PHE A 24 16.03 -6.51 5.32
C PHE A 24 16.68 -6.40 3.93
N ASP A 25 18.01 -6.34 3.85
CA ASP A 25 18.74 -6.28 2.58
C ASP A 25 18.59 -7.56 1.74
N ASN A 26 18.41 -8.74 2.37
CA ASN A 26 18.17 -10.00 1.67
C ASN A 26 16.76 -10.09 1.04
N ILE A 27 15.76 -9.44 1.64
CA ILE A 27 14.36 -9.50 1.20
C ILE A 27 14.05 -8.42 0.17
N ILE A 28 14.80 -7.32 0.17
CA ILE A 28 14.45 -6.13 -0.61
C ILE A 28 15.30 -6.01 -1.85
N ILE A 29 14.60 -5.84 -2.98
CA ILE A 29 15.23 -5.46 -4.23
C ILE A 29 15.53 -3.95 -4.18
N PRO A 30 16.79 -3.54 -4.36
CA PRO A 30 17.15 -2.13 -4.33
C PRO A 30 16.52 -1.43 -5.54
N PHE A 31 15.48 -0.64 -5.27
CA PHE A 31 14.77 0.12 -6.30
C PHE A 31 14.28 1.45 -5.73
N LYS A 32 14.76 2.54 -6.32
CA LYS A 32 14.27 3.88 -6.00
C LYS A 32 13.05 4.16 -6.87
N ALA A 33 11.85 4.06 -6.29
CA ALA A 33 10.58 4.45 -6.93
C ALA A 33 10.45 5.96 -7.29
N ARG A 34 11.57 6.70 -7.29
CA ARG A 34 11.68 8.09 -7.74
C ARG A 34 12.52 8.20 -9.03
N GLY A 35 12.85 7.06 -9.63
CA GLY A 35 13.53 6.96 -10.93
C GLY A 35 12.68 7.46 -12.09
N SER A 36 13.26 7.47 -13.29
CA SER A 36 12.54 7.87 -14.50
C SER A 36 11.35 6.95 -14.76
N ILE A 37 10.31 7.41 -15.47
CA ILE A 37 9.15 6.59 -15.88
C ILE A 37 9.61 5.30 -16.61
N ILE A 38 10.74 5.39 -17.30
CA ILE A 38 11.38 4.27 -18.01
C ILE A 38 11.88 3.21 -17.02
N GLU A 39 12.53 3.61 -15.93
CA GLU A 39 13.00 2.68 -14.89
C GLU A 39 11.84 1.99 -14.16
N VAL A 40 10.78 2.73 -13.84
CA VAL A 40 9.56 2.16 -13.23
C VAL A 40 8.90 1.17 -14.18
N SER A 41 8.73 1.52 -15.45
CA SER A 41 8.13 0.62 -16.44
C SER A 41 8.99 -0.62 -16.70
N SER A 42 10.33 -0.48 -16.70
CA SER A 42 11.27 -1.60 -16.83
C SER A 42 11.23 -2.52 -15.61
N PHE A 43 11.13 -1.96 -14.40
CA PHE A 43 10.97 -2.73 -13.17
C PHE A 43 9.66 -3.53 -13.15
N ILE A 44 8.54 -2.90 -13.52
CA ILE A 44 7.22 -3.57 -13.64
C ILE A 44 7.27 -4.68 -14.69
N LYS A 45 7.94 -4.46 -15.82
CA LYS A 45 8.11 -5.52 -16.85
C LYS A 45 8.93 -6.69 -16.33
N LYS A 46 10.02 -6.41 -15.62
CA LYS A 46 10.93 -7.44 -15.08
C LYS A 46 10.27 -8.32 -14.02
N TYR A 47 9.43 -7.74 -13.15
CA TYR A 47 8.78 -8.45 -12.06
C TYR A 47 7.27 -8.67 -12.27
N LYS A 48 6.80 -8.62 -13.52
CA LYS A 48 5.38 -8.70 -13.90
C LYS A 48 4.61 -9.87 -13.26
N THR A 49 5.28 -11.00 -13.06
CA THR A 49 4.70 -12.25 -12.54
C THR A 49 5.15 -12.60 -11.13
N ALA A 50 6.10 -11.86 -10.54
CA ALA A 50 6.68 -12.16 -9.23
C ALA A 50 6.16 -11.20 -8.16
N GLU A 51 5.87 -11.71 -6.96
CA GLU A 51 5.62 -10.89 -5.77
C GLU A 51 6.97 -10.49 -5.18
N VAL A 52 7.30 -9.20 -5.18
CA VAL A 52 8.61 -8.70 -4.71
C VAL A 52 8.46 -7.52 -3.79
N TYR A 53 9.31 -7.45 -2.77
CA TYR A 53 9.47 -6.26 -1.93
C TYR A 53 10.59 -5.42 -2.50
N TYR A 54 10.32 -4.13 -2.68
CA TYR A 54 11.29 -3.21 -3.25
C TYR A 54 11.40 -1.96 -2.39
N GLY A 55 12.58 -1.35 -2.40
CA GLY A 55 12.86 -0.34 -1.42
C GLY A 55 14.26 0.21 -1.48
N SER A 56 14.56 1.04 -0.50
CA SER A 56 15.89 1.59 -0.30
C SER A 56 16.14 1.74 1.19
N ARG A 57 17.35 1.40 1.61
CA ARG A 57 17.85 1.68 2.95
C ARG A 57 18.88 2.81 2.87
N ASP A 58 18.73 3.80 3.73
CA ASP A 58 19.69 4.91 3.88
C ASP A 58 20.11 4.97 5.36
N GLY A 59 21.21 4.28 5.66
CA GLY A 59 21.66 4.03 7.03
C GLY A 59 20.62 3.27 7.85
N ASP A 60 19.95 3.99 8.76
CA ASP A 60 18.90 3.51 9.64
C ASP A 60 17.49 3.68 9.11
N LYS A 61 17.31 4.49 8.06
CA LYS A 61 16.01 4.74 7.45
C LYS A 61 15.68 3.63 6.46
N LEU A 62 14.55 2.99 6.67
CA LEU A 62 14.00 1.94 5.83
C LEU A 62 12.83 2.48 5.01
N LYS A 63 12.86 2.22 3.71
CA LYS A 63 11.72 2.40 2.83
C LYS A 63 11.41 1.08 2.16
N MET A 64 10.20 0.57 2.34
CA MET A 64 9.76 -0.69 1.74
C MET A 64 8.36 -0.53 1.13
N SER A 65 8.20 -1.04 -0.08
CA SER A 65 6.94 -1.12 -0.81
C SER A 65 6.75 -2.54 -1.32
N HIS A 66 5.49 -2.94 -1.52
CA HIS A 66 5.13 -4.28 -1.97
C HIS A 66 4.65 -4.26 -3.42
N HIS A 67 5.37 -4.91 -4.32
CA HIS A 67 4.88 -5.16 -5.68
C HIS A 67 4.03 -6.42 -5.70
N ALA A 68 2.80 -6.29 -6.17
CA ALA A 68 1.92 -7.44 -6.39
C ALA A 68 1.88 -7.80 -7.88
N PRO A 69 2.00 -9.09 -8.24
CA PRO A 69 2.06 -9.53 -9.63
C PRO A 69 0.78 -9.14 -10.39
N LYS A 70 0.96 -8.77 -11.67
CA LYS A 70 -0.12 -8.36 -12.60
C LYS A 70 -0.93 -7.11 -12.17
N LYS A 71 -0.46 -6.31 -11.20
CA LYS A 71 -1.14 -5.06 -10.77
C LYS A 71 -0.29 -3.84 -11.07
N THR A 72 -0.96 -2.72 -11.35
CA THR A 72 -0.32 -1.41 -11.54
C THR A 72 0.07 -0.82 -10.17
N ASP A 73 1.34 -0.48 -9.96
CA ASP A 73 1.88 0.00 -8.68
C ASP A 73 1.52 1.46 -8.33
N GLY A 74 0.62 2.08 -9.10
CA GLY A 74 0.29 3.51 -8.96
C GLY A 74 -0.24 3.90 -7.57
N SER A 75 -0.74 2.93 -6.79
CA SER A 75 -1.30 3.15 -5.45
C SER A 75 -0.75 2.20 -4.38
N THR A 76 0.51 1.77 -4.52
CA THR A 76 1.11 0.83 -3.57
C THR A 76 1.42 1.47 -2.20
N PRO A 77 0.93 0.90 -1.08
CA PRO A 77 1.30 1.33 0.26
C PRO A 77 2.82 1.27 0.46
N THR A 78 3.39 2.32 1.06
CA THR A 78 4.83 2.38 1.31
C THR A 78 5.09 2.55 2.79
N PHE A 79 5.88 1.65 3.35
CA PHE A 79 6.43 1.75 4.70
C PHE A 79 7.63 2.69 4.70
N TYR A 80 7.64 3.60 5.67
CA TYR A 80 8.73 4.51 6.00
C TYR A 80 9.06 4.35 7.47
N GLY A 81 10.22 3.80 7.80
CA GLY A 81 10.60 3.60 9.20
C GLY A 81 12.08 3.80 9.45
N SER A 82 12.46 3.65 10.71
CA SER A 82 13.85 3.61 11.17
C SER A 82 14.06 2.44 12.11
N ILE A 83 15.26 1.88 12.07
CA ILE A 83 15.69 0.88 13.06
C ILE A 83 16.38 1.61 14.21
N SER A 84 15.84 1.45 15.41
CA SER A 84 16.43 1.92 16.67
C SER A 84 16.90 0.71 17.49
N GLU A 85 18.00 0.84 18.23
CA GLU A 85 18.40 -0.17 19.22
C GLU A 85 17.60 0.03 20.50
N ASN A 86 17.14 -1.06 21.09
CA ASN A 86 16.63 -1.10 22.45
C ASN A 86 17.57 -2.02 23.26
N GLY A 87 17.79 -1.77 24.54
CA GLY A 87 18.88 -2.42 25.30
C GLY A 87 18.95 -3.96 25.23
N GLU A 88 17.84 -4.63 24.88
CA GLU A 88 17.74 -6.10 24.73
C GLU A 88 17.52 -6.56 23.26
N GLY A 89 17.45 -5.66 22.27
CA GLY A 89 17.12 -6.00 20.88
C GLY A 89 17.05 -4.80 19.92
N SER A 90 16.17 -4.85 18.93
CA SER A 90 15.94 -3.75 17.97
C SER A 90 14.46 -3.43 17.81
N VAL A 91 14.14 -2.17 17.60
CA VAL A 91 12.78 -1.70 17.34
C VAL A 91 12.71 -1.10 15.95
N ILE A 92 11.78 -1.60 15.14
CA ILE A 92 11.41 -0.96 13.87
C ILE A 92 10.23 -0.04 14.15
N GLU A 93 10.47 1.27 14.09
CA GLU A 93 9.42 2.28 14.19
C GLU A 93 9.18 2.91 12.83
N GLY A 94 7.93 3.04 12.43
CA GLY A 94 7.63 3.67 11.16
C GLY A 94 6.17 3.99 10.92
N LYS A 95 5.92 4.44 9.69
CA LYS A 95 4.63 4.87 9.17
C LYS A 95 4.37 4.16 7.86
N ILE A 96 3.24 3.47 7.75
CA ILE A 96 2.73 2.98 6.47
C ILE A 96 1.91 4.10 5.84
N ALA A 97 2.39 4.65 4.74
CA ALA A 97 1.69 5.66 3.95
C ALA A 97 0.90 4.99 2.83
N VAL A 98 -0.43 5.14 2.87
CA VAL A 98 -1.33 4.72 1.80
C VAL A 98 -1.65 5.93 0.92
N PRO A 99 -1.55 5.83 -0.42
CA PRO A 99 -1.94 6.92 -1.31
C PRO A 99 -3.46 7.15 -1.23
N LEU A 100 -3.85 8.36 -0.80
CA LEU A 100 -5.26 8.76 -0.59
C LEU A 100 -5.96 9.17 -1.89
N ALA A 101 -5.20 9.41 -2.97
CA ALA A 101 -5.75 9.87 -4.25
C ALA A 101 -6.84 8.94 -4.81
N THR A 102 -6.61 7.62 -4.76
CA THR A 102 -7.59 6.62 -5.19
C THR A 102 -8.85 6.64 -4.32
N ARG A 103 -8.71 6.89 -3.00
CA ARG A 103 -9.85 7.01 -2.08
C ARG A 103 -10.65 8.28 -2.32
N ILE A 104 -9.99 9.42 -2.56
CA ILE A 104 -10.65 10.70 -2.87
C ILE A 104 -11.41 10.57 -4.20
N PHE A 105 -10.74 10.05 -5.23
CA PHE A 105 -11.37 9.86 -6.53
C PHE A 105 -12.59 8.95 -6.45
N ALA A 106 -12.48 7.82 -5.75
CA ALA A 106 -13.60 6.91 -5.55
C ALA A 106 -14.71 7.51 -4.68
N GLY A 107 -14.38 8.36 -3.70
CA GLY A 107 -15.37 9.12 -2.93
C GLY A 107 -16.14 10.10 -3.80
N ILE A 108 -15.45 10.89 -4.63
CA ILE A 108 -16.08 11.80 -5.61
C ILE A 108 -16.96 11.02 -6.58
N TRP A 109 -16.45 9.92 -7.13
CA TRP A 109 -17.20 9.05 -8.04
C TRP A 109 -18.47 8.49 -7.40
N LEU A 110 -18.38 7.98 -6.17
CA LEU A 110 -19.53 7.46 -5.43
C LEU A 110 -20.60 8.54 -5.21
N THR A 111 -20.20 9.76 -4.86
CA THR A 111 -21.12 10.90 -4.70
C THR A 111 -21.85 11.21 -6.00
N VAL A 112 -21.15 11.22 -7.14
CA VAL A 112 -21.76 11.47 -8.46
C VAL A 112 -22.76 10.37 -8.82
N VAL A 113 -22.38 9.09 -8.66
CA VAL A 113 -23.26 7.96 -8.97
C VAL A 113 -24.50 7.93 -8.07
N LEU A 114 -24.35 8.27 -6.78
CA LEU A 114 -25.48 8.38 -5.85
C LEU A 114 -26.45 9.50 -6.26
N LEU A 115 -25.94 10.67 -6.61
CA LEU A 115 -26.77 11.78 -7.09
C LEU A 115 -27.53 11.40 -8.37
N LEU A 116 -26.86 10.73 -9.32
CA LEU A 116 -27.51 10.23 -10.54
C LEU A 116 -28.60 9.20 -10.23
N SER A 117 -28.34 8.29 -9.27
CA SER A 117 -29.35 7.32 -8.83
C SER A 117 -30.58 8.00 -8.21
N LEU A 118 -30.38 9.06 -7.41
CA LEU A 118 -31.46 9.85 -6.81
C LEU A 118 -32.28 10.60 -7.87
N VAL A 119 -31.62 11.17 -8.88
CA VAL A 119 -32.30 11.82 -10.02
C VAL A 119 -33.13 10.81 -10.80
N CYS A 120 -32.59 9.62 -11.10
CA CYS A 120 -33.35 8.58 -11.79
C CYS A 120 -34.57 8.09 -10.98
N LEU A 121 -34.45 8.00 -9.65
CA LEU A 121 -35.60 7.70 -8.79
C LEU A 121 -36.65 8.80 -8.85
N SER A 122 -36.23 10.08 -8.87
CA SER A 122 -37.12 11.22 -8.99
C SER A 122 -37.83 11.31 -10.35
N LEU A 123 -37.29 10.67 -11.39
CA LEU A 123 -37.88 10.59 -12.73
C LEU A 123 -38.68 9.29 -12.96
N GLU A 124 -38.94 8.51 -11.90
CA GLU A 124 -39.60 7.19 -11.96
C GLU A 124 -38.90 6.18 -12.91
N MET A 125 -37.63 6.42 -13.23
CA MET A 125 -36.82 5.56 -14.08
C MET A 125 -36.13 4.47 -13.24
N TYR A 126 -36.90 3.48 -12.80
CA TYR A 126 -36.41 2.40 -11.93
C TYR A 126 -35.27 1.58 -12.53
N ALA A 127 -35.27 1.37 -13.86
CA ALA A 127 -34.19 0.66 -14.54
C ALA A 127 -32.85 1.43 -14.46
N GLY A 128 -32.90 2.76 -14.61
CA GLY A 128 -31.73 3.64 -14.49
C GLY A 128 -31.23 3.72 -13.04
N ALA A 129 -32.15 3.89 -12.09
CA ALA A 129 -31.84 3.89 -10.66
C ALA A 129 -31.15 2.58 -10.22
N GLY A 130 -31.67 1.43 -10.68
CA GLY A 130 -31.07 0.12 -10.40
C GLY A 130 -29.64 -0.01 -10.95
N ALA A 131 -29.40 0.48 -12.18
CA ALA A 131 -28.08 0.45 -12.80
C ALA A 131 -27.05 1.31 -12.03
N PHE A 132 -27.44 2.52 -11.61
CA PHE A 132 -26.55 3.39 -10.82
C PHE A 132 -26.34 2.86 -9.40
N ALA A 133 -27.35 2.27 -8.77
CA ALA A 133 -27.20 1.60 -7.48
C ALA A 133 -26.20 0.42 -7.56
N ALA A 134 -26.28 -0.40 -8.62
CA ALA A 134 -25.31 -1.48 -8.84
C ALA A 134 -23.88 -0.94 -9.06
N ALA A 135 -23.72 0.15 -9.81
CA ALA A 135 -22.43 0.81 -10.01
C ALA A 135 -21.86 1.37 -8.69
N ALA A 136 -22.71 1.89 -7.80
CA ALA A 136 -22.31 2.34 -6.47
C ALA A 136 -21.79 1.18 -5.62
N VAL A 137 -22.49 0.04 -5.60
CA VAL A 137 -22.07 -1.17 -4.86
C VAL A 137 -20.73 -1.70 -5.39
N LEU A 138 -20.56 -1.77 -6.70
CA LEU A 138 -19.28 -2.18 -7.31
C LEU A 138 -18.12 -1.24 -6.94
N SER A 139 -18.38 0.07 -6.88
CA SER A 139 -17.39 1.07 -6.50
C SER A 139 -16.97 0.92 -5.03
N ILE A 140 -17.93 0.66 -4.13
CA ILE A 140 -17.65 0.39 -2.71
C ILE A 140 -16.84 -0.90 -2.58
N TRP A 141 -17.18 -1.96 -3.30
CA TRP A 141 -16.44 -3.22 -3.27
C TRP A 141 -14.97 -3.04 -3.69
N LEU A 142 -14.70 -2.26 -4.76
CA LEU A 142 -13.35 -1.95 -5.21
C LEU A 142 -12.54 -1.16 -4.16
N LEU A 143 -13.19 -0.23 -3.44
CA LEU A 143 -12.55 0.53 -2.35
C LEU A 143 -12.10 -0.37 -1.20
N PHE A 144 -12.91 -1.36 -0.81
CA PHE A 144 -12.58 -2.28 0.28
C PHE A 144 -11.52 -3.32 -0.12
N ARG A 145 -11.48 -3.74 -1.38
CA ARG A 145 -10.46 -4.66 -1.91
C ARG A 145 -9.04 -4.10 -1.72
N ASP A 146 -8.85 -2.79 -1.82
CA ASP A 146 -7.54 -2.16 -1.64
C ASP A 146 -7.05 -2.14 -0.18
N ALA A 147 -7.94 -2.26 0.80
CA ALA A 147 -7.57 -2.37 2.21
C ALA A 147 -6.81 -3.67 2.54
N GLY A 148 -6.92 -4.72 1.71
CA GLY A 148 -6.15 -5.95 1.88
C GLY A 148 -4.65 -5.80 1.62
N LYS A 149 -4.23 -4.79 0.83
CA LYS A 149 -2.81 -4.55 0.50
C LYS A 149 -1.99 -4.11 1.71
N THR A 150 -2.60 -3.37 2.64
CA THR A 150 -1.91 -2.89 3.85
C THR A 150 -1.70 -4.01 4.87
N LYS A 151 -2.62 -4.99 4.93
CA LYS A 151 -2.46 -6.20 5.76
C LYS A 151 -1.23 -7.00 5.35
N LYS A 152 -1.09 -7.31 4.06
CA LYS A 152 0.09 -8.02 3.52
C LYS A 152 1.44 -7.37 3.87
N LEU A 153 1.51 -6.04 3.82
CA LEU A 153 2.73 -5.32 4.18
C LEU A 153 3.02 -5.38 5.68
N THR A 154 1.96 -5.33 6.50
CA THR A 154 2.06 -5.46 7.96
C THR A 154 2.51 -6.88 8.32
N ASP A 155 1.89 -7.91 7.74
CA ASP A 155 2.24 -9.32 7.98
C ASP A 155 3.68 -9.64 7.57
N ALA A 156 4.17 -9.05 6.48
CA ALA A 156 5.56 -9.20 6.06
C ALA A 156 6.55 -8.53 7.02
N LEU A 157 6.19 -7.38 7.61
CA LEU A 157 6.98 -6.71 8.64
C LEU A 157 6.96 -7.48 9.96
N THR A 158 5.84 -8.12 10.31
CA THR A 158 5.75 -9.00 11.48
C THR A 158 6.64 -10.23 11.32
N LYS A 159 6.57 -10.91 10.18
CA LYS A 159 7.48 -12.04 9.85
C LYS A 159 8.96 -11.66 9.80
N LEU A 160 9.27 -10.40 9.53
CA LEU A 160 10.65 -9.89 9.56
C LEU A 160 11.19 -9.72 10.99
N CYS A 161 10.31 -9.47 11.96
CA CYS A 161 10.66 -9.19 13.35
C CYS A 161 10.58 -10.42 14.25
N GLU A 162 9.76 -11.42 13.91
CA GLU A 162 9.70 -12.71 14.60
C GLU A 162 10.93 -13.56 14.24
N ASP A 163 11.57 -14.12 15.25
CA ASP A 163 12.55 -15.19 15.09
C ASP A 163 11.78 -16.53 15.03
N GLU A 164 11.97 -17.30 13.95
CA GLU A 164 11.77 -18.75 14.01
C GLU A 164 12.82 -19.39 14.93
#